data_AF-A0A069PFF3-F1
#
_entry.id   AF-A0A069PFF3-F1
#
_cell.length_a   1.000
_cell.length_b   1.000
_cell.length_c   1.000
_cell.angle_alpha   90.00
_cell.angle_beta   90.00
_cell.angle_gamma   90.00
#
_symmetry.space_group_name_H-M   'P 1'
#
loop_
_entity.id
_entity.type
_entity.pdbx_description
1 polymer ?
#
loop_
_entity_poly.entity_id
_entity_poly.type
_entity_poly.pdbx_seq_one_letter_code
_entity_poly.pdbx_strand_id
1 'polypeptide(L)'
;MYVTAVSPLKTKHLVTAATTNASMLSGFPSDLDGISGWATVTCYLKIFDLAKAPTLGTDLPMMTVMLPANVQVFANFGVKPLSLKNGLAIAVTLNPADTDATVLAAANTSGADIFYSPSNANP
;
A
#
# COMPACT_ATOMS: atom_id res chain seq x y z
N MET A 1 8.31 -13.53 -33.29
CA MET A 1 7.26 -13.08 -32.37
C MET A 1 7.90 -12.97 -31.00
N TYR A 2 8.22 -11.76 -30.54
CA TYR A 2 8.69 -11.58 -29.17
C TYR A 2 7.46 -11.63 -28.27
N VAL A 3 7.36 -12.68 -27.45
CA VAL A 3 6.45 -12.67 -26.30
C VAL A 3 7.07 -11.71 -25.31
N THR A 4 6.53 -10.50 -25.20
CA THR A 4 6.87 -9.62 -24.08
C THR A 4 6.46 -10.35 -22.81
N ALA A 5 7.42 -10.71 -21.96
CA ALA A 5 7.10 -11.32 -20.69
C ALA A 5 6.19 -10.36 -19.91
N VAL A 6 5.01 -10.84 -19.52
CA VAL A 6 4.17 -10.12 -18.55
C VAL A 6 4.89 -10.19 -17.22
N SER A 7 5.25 -9.03 -16.67
CA SER A 7 5.93 -8.96 -15.38
C SER A 7 5.08 -9.66 -14.33
N PRO A 8 5.66 -10.57 -13.53
CA PRO A 8 4.87 -11.39 -12.61
C PRO A 8 4.23 -10.49 -11.55
N LEU A 9 2.92 -10.66 -11.37
CA LEU A 9 2.19 -10.02 -10.28
C LEU A 9 2.71 -10.55 -8.95
N LYS A 10 3.08 -9.64 -8.06
CA LYS A 10 3.46 -9.90 -6.68
C LYS A 10 2.32 -9.54 -5.75
N THR A 11 2.22 -10.29 -4.67
CA THR A 11 1.23 -10.04 -3.62
C THR A 11 1.93 -9.91 -2.28
N LYS A 12 1.61 -8.85 -1.54
CA LYS A 12 1.99 -8.71 -0.15
C LYS A 12 0.75 -8.87 0.73
N HIS A 13 0.74 -9.92 1.53
CA HIS A 13 -0.19 -10.06 2.65
C HIS A 13 0.33 -9.28 3.86
N LEU A 14 -0.50 -8.38 4.40
CA LEU A 14 -0.21 -7.54 5.55
C LEU A 14 -1.29 -7.72 6.61
N VAL A 15 -0.87 -7.91 7.87
CA VAL A 15 -1.73 -7.81 9.05
C VAL A 15 -1.09 -6.86 10.04
N THR A 16 -1.84 -5.85 10.48
CA THR A 16 -1.36 -4.78 11.35
C THR A 16 -2.17 -4.72 12.64
N ALA A 17 -1.47 -4.69 13.77
CA ALA A 17 -2.01 -4.45 15.10
C ALA A 17 -0.91 -3.83 15.98
N ALA A 18 -1.25 -2.87 16.85
CA ALA A 18 -0.31 -2.17 17.74
C ALA A 18 0.90 -1.48 17.07
N THR A 19 0.95 -1.41 15.74
CA THR A 19 2.02 -0.81 14.94
C THR A 19 1.41 -0.09 13.74
N THR A 20 2.23 0.63 12.98
CA THR A 20 1.84 1.15 11.66
C THR A 20 2.28 0.24 10.50
N ASN A 21 3.12 -0.76 10.77
CA ASN A 21 3.75 -1.62 9.76
C ASN A 21 4.36 -0.85 8.57
N ALA A 22 4.96 0.32 8.86
CA ALA A 22 5.70 1.08 7.87
C ALA A 22 6.78 0.20 7.22
N SER A 23 6.64 -0.08 5.92
CA SER A 23 7.51 -1.03 5.22
C SER A 23 7.64 -0.69 3.74
N MET A 24 8.77 -1.07 3.17
CA MET A 24 9.00 -1.03 1.72
C MET A 24 8.69 -2.40 1.13
N LEU A 25 7.85 -2.42 0.09
CA LEU A 25 7.49 -3.63 -0.64
C LEU A 25 8.35 -3.80 -1.90
N SER A 26 8.81 -2.69 -2.47
CA SER A 26 9.75 -2.64 -3.60
C SER A 26 10.61 -1.39 -3.52
N GLY A 27 11.94 -1.56 -3.66
CA GLY A 27 12.90 -0.46 -3.75
C GLY A 27 13.15 0.03 -5.18
N PHE A 28 12.36 -0.43 -6.13
CA PHE A 28 12.47 -0.14 -7.56
C PHE A 28 11.12 0.32 -8.12
N PRO A 29 11.11 1.05 -9.24
CA PRO A 29 9.87 1.45 -9.91
C PRO A 29 8.88 0.28 -10.04
N SER A 30 7.65 0.49 -9.58
CA SER A 30 6.65 -0.57 -9.46
C SER A 30 5.28 -0.04 -9.84
N ASP A 31 4.44 -0.90 -10.38
CA ASP A 31 3.06 -0.60 -10.72
C ASP A 31 2.15 -1.22 -9.65
N LEU A 32 1.26 -0.42 -9.07
CA LEU A 32 0.25 -0.87 -8.11
C LEU A 32 -1.01 -1.27 -8.87
N ASP A 33 -1.31 -2.57 -8.84
CA ASP A 33 -2.39 -3.19 -9.62
C ASP A 33 -3.71 -3.24 -8.84
N GLY A 34 -3.64 -3.40 -7.53
CA GLY A 34 -4.83 -3.39 -6.69
C GLY A 34 -4.56 -3.55 -5.20
N ILE A 35 -5.61 -3.34 -4.41
CA ILE A 35 -5.62 -3.47 -2.97
C ILE A 35 -6.91 -4.18 -2.57
N SER A 36 -6.82 -5.19 -1.71
CA SER A 36 -7.93 -5.65 -0.89
C SER A 36 -7.61 -5.36 0.57
N GLY A 37 -8.61 -5.07 1.38
CA GLY A 37 -8.36 -4.85 2.81
C GLY A 37 -9.61 -4.90 3.67
N TRP A 38 -9.40 -5.03 4.96
CA TRP A 38 -10.42 -5.06 5.99
C TRP A 38 -9.83 -4.53 7.30
N ALA A 39 -10.68 -4.07 8.20
CA ALA A 39 -10.25 -3.68 9.54
C ALA A 39 -11.35 -3.89 10.57
N THR A 40 -10.96 -4.07 11.82
CA THR A 40 -11.87 -4.14 12.99
C THR A 40 -12.29 -2.76 13.48
N VAL A 41 -11.51 -1.74 13.13
CA VAL A 41 -11.77 -0.31 13.35
C VAL A 41 -11.49 0.43 12.06
N THR A 42 -12.14 1.57 11.84
CA THR A 42 -11.80 2.41 10.69
C THR A 42 -10.36 2.88 10.80
N CYS A 43 -9.57 2.60 9.78
CA CYS A 43 -8.17 3.04 9.67
C CYS A 43 -7.82 3.35 8.21
N TYR A 44 -6.56 3.70 7.96
CA TYR A 44 -6.12 4.20 6.66
C TYR A 44 -4.83 3.51 6.23
N LEU A 45 -4.88 2.82 5.08
CA LEU A 45 -3.70 2.31 4.38
C LEU A 45 -3.13 3.44 3.53
N LYS A 46 -1.90 3.83 3.83
CA LYS A 46 -1.13 4.84 3.11
C LYS A 46 -0.14 4.16 2.17
N ILE A 47 -0.09 4.63 0.94
CA ILE A 47 0.84 4.21 -0.11
C ILE A 47 1.80 5.36 -0.41
N PHE A 48 3.08 5.04 -0.52
CA PHE A 48 4.17 5.97 -0.73
C PHE A 48 4.99 5.56 -1.96
N ASP A 49 5.38 6.56 -2.76
CA ASP A 49 6.32 6.39 -3.86
C ASP A 49 7.77 6.60 -3.37
N LEU A 50 8.30 5.62 -2.64
CA LEU A 50 9.61 5.67 -1.99
C LEU A 50 10.36 4.36 -2.17
N ALA A 51 11.68 4.47 -2.39
CA ALA A 51 12.61 3.34 -2.44
C ALA A 51 13.10 2.87 -1.04
N LYS A 52 12.36 3.23 0.03
CA LYS A 52 12.65 2.86 1.43
C LYS A 52 11.37 2.87 2.26
N ALA A 53 11.43 2.31 3.47
CA ALA A 53 10.30 2.37 4.39
C ALA A 53 9.98 3.84 4.76
N PRO A 54 8.69 4.22 4.83
CA PRO A 54 8.31 5.60 5.07
C PRO A 54 8.55 6.00 6.53
N THR A 55 8.99 7.25 6.72
CA THR A 55 9.04 7.93 8.01
C THR A 55 7.73 8.70 8.19
N LEU A 56 6.83 8.16 9.01
CA LEU A 56 5.52 8.76 9.25
C LEU A 56 5.65 10.10 9.97
N GLY A 57 4.80 11.05 9.60
CA GLY A 57 4.87 12.43 10.08
C GLY A 57 5.75 13.36 9.24
N THR A 58 6.61 12.82 8.37
CA THR A 58 7.43 13.61 7.45
C THR A 58 7.23 13.24 5.99
N ASP A 59 7.22 11.94 5.67
CA ASP A 59 6.97 11.47 4.33
C ASP A 59 5.47 11.60 4.02
N LEU A 60 5.14 12.16 2.85
CA LEU A 60 3.76 12.33 2.41
C LEU A 60 3.31 11.12 1.58
N PRO A 61 2.14 10.53 1.85
CA PRO A 61 1.61 9.45 1.03
C PRO A 61 1.21 9.98 -0.35
N MET A 62 1.42 9.16 -1.38
CA MET A 62 0.90 9.40 -2.72
C MET A 62 -0.60 9.06 -2.79
N MET A 63 -1.05 8.10 -1.98
CA MET A 63 -2.44 7.68 -1.90
C MET A 63 -2.79 7.22 -0.48
N THR A 64 -3.99 7.57 -0.03
CA THR A 64 -4.54 7.13 1.25
C THR A 64 -5.87 6.41 0.99
N VAL A 65 -5.96 5.14 1.39
CA VAL A 65 -7.14 4.30 1.24
C VAL A 65 -7.77 4.09 2.61
N MET A 66 -9.03 4.49 2.75
CA MET A 66 -9.81 4.18 3.95
C MET A 66 -10.12 2.68 3.99
N LEU A 67 -9.89 2.06 5.14
CA LEU A 67 -10.34 0.71 5.50
C LEU A 67 -11.44 0.87 6.56
N PRO A 68 -12.73 0.88 6.18
CA PRO A 68 -13.83 1.02 7.13
C PRO A 68 -13.89 -0.18 8.07
N ALA A 69 -14.38 0.06 9.30
CA ALA A 69 -14.58 -1.01 10.27
C ALA A 69 -15.58 -2.06 9.74
N ASN A 70 -15.19 -3.34 9.84
CA ASN A 70 -16.00 -4.53 9.54
C ASN A 70 -16.55 -4.59 8.12
N VAL A 71 -15.93 -3.86 7.19
CA VAL A 71 -16.28 -3.87 5.76
C VAL A 71 -15.02 -4.14 4.96
N GLN A 72 -15.14 -5.01 3.96
CA GLN A 72 -14.06 -5.28 3.04
C GLN A 72 -14.00 -4.20 1.95
N VAL A 73 -12.79 -3.73 1.66
CA VAL A 73 -12.49 -2.78 0.60
C VAL A 73 -11.76 -3.50 -0.50
N PHE A 74 -12.10 -3.15 -1.74
CA PHE A 74 -11.38 -3.56 -2.93
C PHE A 74 -11.16 -2.33 -3.80
N ALA A 75 -9.91 -2.02 -4.11
CA ALA A 75 -9.52 -1.01 -5.08
C ALA A 75 -8.77 -1.72 -6.20
N ASN A 76 -9.28 -1.64 -7.42
CA ASN A 76 -8.65 -2.19 -8.62
C ASN A 76 -8.35 -1.03 -9.57
N PHE A 77 -7.11 -0.89 -10.02
CA PHE A 77 -6.68 0.19 -10.92
C PHE A 77 -6.93 -0.14 -12.40
N GLY A 78 -7.49 -1.32 -12.69
CA GLY A 78 -8.00 -1.70 -14.00
C GLY A 78 -6.90 -1.93 -15.02
N VAL A 79 -7.10 -1.41 -16.23
CA VAL A 79 -6.21 -1.63 -17.38
C VAL A 79 -4.88 -0.88 -17.26
N LYS A 80 -4.85 0.20 -16.47
CA LYS A 80 -3.64 0.99 -16.24
C LYS A 80 -3.34 1.05 -14.74
N PRO A 81 -2.37 0.28 -14.25
CA PRO A 81 -2.01 0.31 -12.83
C PRO A 81 -1.41 1.68 -12.46
N LEU A 82 -1.40 1.98 -11.16
CA LEU A 82 -0.80 3.20 -10.65
C LEU A 82 0.72 3.04 -10.62
N SER A 83 1.42 3.69 -11.56
CA SER A 83 2.88 3.64 -11.65
C SER A 83 3.57 4.50 -10.59
N LEU A 84 4.47 3.88 -9.84
CA LEU A 84 5.31 4.47 -8.80
C LEU A 84 6.75 4.54 -9.32
N LYS A 85 7.35 5.74 -9.29
CA LYS A 85 8.62 6.01 -9.96
C LYS A 85 9.85 5.61 -9.14
N ASN A 86 9.78 5.75 -7.83
CA ASN A 86 10.89 5.49 -6.92
C ASN A 86 10.77 4.08 -6.33
N GLY A 87 9.57 3.68 -5.93
CA GLY A 87 9.33 2.41 -5.27
C GLY A 87 7.93 2.29 -4.70
N LEU A 88 7.64 1.15 -4.08
CA LEU A 88 6.38 0.93 -3.39
C LEU A 88 6.66 0.75 -1.91
N ALA A 89 6.17 1.69 -1.10
CA ALA A 89 6.21 1.59 0.35
C ALA A 89 4.82 1.90 0.94
N ILE A 90 4.56 1.39 2.13
CA ILE A 90 3.23 1.43 2.74
C ILE A 90 3.30 1.68 4.25
N ALA A 91 2.20 2.14 4.81
CA ALA A 91 1.94 2.13 6.25
C ALA A 91 0.44 2.12 6.53
N VAL A 92 0.03 1.74 7.73
CA VAL A 92 -1.34 1.85 8.21
C VAL A 92 -1.37 2.81 9.39
N THR A 93 -2.32 3.74 9.38
CA THR A 93 -2.50 4.72 10.47
C THR A 93 -3.95 4.78 10.90
N LEU A 94 -4.18 5.20 12.15
CA LEU A 94 -5.53 5.30 12.69
C LEU A 94 -6.30 6.49 12.08
N ASN A 95 -5.63 7.62 11.85
CA ASN A 95 -6.27 8.83 11.38
C ASN A 95 -5.92 9.14 9.91
N PRO A 96 -6.79 9.90 9.20
CA PRO A 96 -6.65 10.12 7.76
C PRO A 96 -5.56 11.12 7.38
N ALA A 97 -5.15 12.00 8.29
CA ALA A 97 -4.23 13.09 7.95
C ALA A 97 -2.92 12.53 7.37
N ASP A 98 -2.40 13.15 6.31
CA ASP A 98 -1.20 12.67 5.61
C ASP A 98 0.01 12.53 6.54
N THR A 99 0.17 13.47 7.47
CA THR A 99 1.22 13.47 8.49
C THR A 99 0.87 12.65 9.75
N ASP A 100 -0.26 11.93 9.78
CA ASP A 100 -0.59 11.07 10.90
C ASP A 100 0.40 9.91 11.01
N ALA A 101 0.84 9.65 12.23
CA ALA A 101 1.69 8.51 12.61
C ALA A 101 1.04 7.65 13.70
N THR A 102 -0.25 7.86 13.98
CA THR A 102 -0.97 7.19 15.05
C THR A 102 -1.12 5.71 14.73
N VAL A 103 -0.58 4.86 15.59
CA VAL A 103 -0.71 3.39 15.51
C VAL A 103 -2.15 2.95 15.80
N LEU A 104 -2.53 1.79 15.27
CA LEU A 104 -3.74 1.11 15.75
C LEU A 104 -3.55 0.71 17.22
N ALA A 105 -4.61 0.84 18.03
CA ALA A 105 -4.61 0.29 19.38
C ALA A 105 -4.39 -1.23 19.36
N ALA A 106 -3.82 -1.81 20.41
CA ALA A 106 -3.46 -3.23 20.45
C ALA A 106 -4.66 -4.19 20.31
N ALA A 107 -5.86 -3.75 20.67
CA ALA A 107 -7.10 -4.52 20.48
C ALA A 107 -7.65 -4.48 19.04
N ASN A 108 -7.09 -3.61 18.19
CA ASN A 108 -7.57 -3.37 16.84
C ASN A 108 -6.60 -3.99 15.83
N THR A 109 -7.17 -4.64 14.83
CA THR A 109 -6.46 -5.29 13.73
C THR A 109 -6.99 -4.82 12.38
N SER A 110 -6.09 -4.68 11.41
CA SER A 110 -6.41 -4.56 9.98
C SER A 110 -5.64 -5.56 9.15
N GLY A 111 -6.22 -5.99 8.02
CA GLY A 111 -5.54 -6.79 7.01
C GLY A 111 -5.60 -6.12 5.64
N ALA A 112 -4.55 -6.26 4.85
CA ALA A 112 -4.52 -5.81 3.47
C ALA A 112 -3.70 -6.76 2.59
N ASP A 113 -4.22 -7.07 1.40
CA ASP A 113 -3.43 -7.67 0.32
C ASP A 113 -3.14 -6.60 -0.72
N ILE A 114 -1.86 -6.44 -1.04
CA ILE A 114 -1.39 -5.45 -2.01
C ILE A 114 -0.86 -6.19 -3.22
N PHE A 115 -1.47 -5.92 -4.38
CA PHE A 115 -1.13 -6.51 -5.66
C PHE A 115 -0.31 -5.50 -6.46
N TYR A 116 0.90 -5.88 -6.85
CA TYR A 116 1.83 -4.99 -7.54
C TYR A 116 2.77 -5.75 -8.46
N SER A 117 3.30 -5.09 -9.48
CA SER A 117 4.23 -5.66 -10.44
C SER A 117 5.44 -4.75 -10.62
N PRO A 118 6.62 -5.28 -11.02
CA PRO A 118 7.73 -4.45 -11.48
C PRO A 118 7.25 -3.56 -12.62
N SER A 119 7.57 -2.25 -12.58
CA SER A 119 7.05 -1.34 -13.60
C SER A 119 7.65 -1.67 -14.96
N ASN A 120 6.78 -1.71 -15.98
CA ASN A 120 7.17 -1.86 -17.38
C ASN A 120 7.27 -0.50 -18.10
N ALA A 121 7.10 0.61 -17.39
CA ALA A 121 7.37 1.93 -17.92
C ALA A 121 8.86 2.02 -18.24
N ASN A 122 9.18 1.89 -19.52
CA ASN A 122 10.52 2.09 -20.08
C ASN A 122 11.10 3.42 -19.53
N PRO A 123 12.34 3.46 -19.03
CA PRO A 123 12.98 4.72 -18.62
C PRO A 123 13.06 5.73 -19.77
#